data_AF-X1BJS4-F1
#
_entry.id   AF-X1BJS4-F1
#
_cell.length_a   1.000
_cell.length_b   1.000
_cell.length_c   1.000
_cell.angle_alpha   90.00
_cell.angle_beta   90.00
_cell.angle_gamma   90.00
#
_symmetry.space_group_name_H-M   'P 1'
#
loop_
_entity.id
_entity.type
_entity.pdbx_description
1 polymer ?
#
loop_
_entity_poly.entity_id
_entity_poly.type
_entity_poly.pdbx_seq_one_letter_code
_entity_poly.pdbx_strand_id
1 'polypeptide(L)'
;LVIDDGSIDETVSEAEKAGAIVLSLPFHMGGTCAVLTAYLVAVNNDYDFLVKIDADGQHIVEDIPIILRPVLEDEADISISSIFMLGYIGSVRTSLDTISVTGRWFKDGKYIFVVIPHFSR
;
A
#
# COMPACT_ATOMS: atom_id res chain seq x y z
N LEU A 1 4.32 -7.86 4.12
CA LEU A 1 3.70 -8.68 3.06
C LEU A 1 4.24 -8.18 1.72
N VAL A 2 4.80 -9.06 0.92
CA VAL A 2 5.20 -8.78 -0.47
C VAL A 2 4.20 -9.49 -1.37
N ILE A 3 3.60 -8.77 -2.31
CA ILE A 3 2.82 -9.37 -3.39
C ILE A 3 3.72 -9.45 -4.62
N ASP A 4 4.12 -10.65 -4.98
CA ASP A 4 4.93 -10.91 -6.16
C ASP A 4 4.01 -11.09 -7.38
N ASP A 5 4.18 -10.26 -8.41
CA ASP A 5 3.38 -10.26 -9.63
C ASP A 5 3.96 -11.18 -10.71
N GLY A 6 4.30 -12.41 -10.30
CA GLY A 6 4.79 -13.46 -11.18
C GLY A 6 6.24 -13.28 -11.63
N SER A 7 7.15 -12.94 -10.71
CA SER A 7 8.58 -12.86 -11.01
C SER A 7 9.14 -14.22 -11.43
N ILE A 8 10.09 -14.21 -12.38
CA ILE A 8 10.78 -15.41 -12.89
C ILE A 8 12.25 -15.49 -12.45
N ASP A 9 12.69 -14.49 -11.70
CA ASP A 9 14.03 -14.40 -11.14
C ASP A 9 14.03 -14.73 -9.64
N GLU A 10 15.08 -14.35 -8.92
CA GLU A 10 15.25 -14.69 -7.50
C GLU A 10 14.42 -13.80 -6.56
N THR A 11 13.58 -12.88 -7.07
CA THR A 11 12.84 -11.88 -6.27
C THR A 11 12.09 -12.50 -5.09
N VAL A 12 11.36 -13.61 -5.31
CA VAL A 12 10.60 -14.30 -4.25
C VAL A 12 11.55 -14.85 -3.17
N SER A 13 12.59 -15.56 -3.59
CA SER A 13 13.59 -16.15 -2.68
C SER A 13 14.29 -15.08 -1.85
N GLU A 14 14.71 -13.97 -2.47
CA GLU A 14 15.39 -12.88 -1.76
C GLU A 14 14.46 -12.18 -0.78
N ALA A 15 13.19 -11.97 -1.14
CA ALA A 15 12.19 -11.42 -0.23
C ALA A 15 11.94 -12.33 0.98
N GLU A 16 11.81 -13.64 0.78
CA GLU A 16 11.65 -14.61 1.86
C GLU A 16 12.88 -14.67 2.77
N LYS A 17 14.10 -14.66 2.19
CA LYS A 17 15.36 -14.60 2.96
C LYS A 17 15.48 -13.32 3.80
N ALA A 18 14.93 -12.20 3.31
CA ALA A 18 14.83 -10.95 4.05
C ALA A 18 13.77 -10.99 5.18
N GLY A 19 13.03 -12.09 5.32
CA GLY A 19 12.02 -12.29 6.35
C GLY A 19 10.63 -11.80 5.96
N ALA A 20 10.39 -11.48 4.69
CA ALA A 20 9.07 -11.09 4.23
C ALA A 20 8.14 -12.30 4.13
N ILE A 21 6.87 -12.10 4.49
CA ILE A 21 5.78 -12.97 4.04
C ILE A 21 5.50 -12.63 2.59
N VAL A 22 5.65 -13.60 1.68
CA VAL A 22 5.46 -13.42 0.23
C VAL A 22 4.19 -14.15 -0.23
N LEU A 23 3.41 -13.48 -1.08
CA LEU A 23 2.28 -14.05 -1.80
C LEU A 23 2.53 -13.86 -3.30
N SER A 24 2.80 -14.95 -4.01
CA SER A 24 3.02 -14.92 -5.46
C SER A 24 1.73 -15.16 -6.24
N LEU A 25 1.52 -14.31 -7.25
CA LEU A 25 0.48 -14.45 -8.25
C LEU A 25 0.88 -15.53 -9.28
N PRO A 26 -0.08 -16.24 -9.89
CA PRO A 26 0.21 -17.41 -10.73
C PRO A 26 0.97 -17.07 -12.03
N PHE A 27 0.93 -15.83 -12.46
CA PHE A 27 1.67 -15.24 -13.59
C PHE A 27 1.54 -13.72 -13.50
N HIS A 28 2.24 -12.98 -14.37
CA HIS A 28 2.17 -11.53 -14.45
C HIS A 28 0.74 -11.04 -14.74
N MET A 29 0.07 -10.47 -13.73
CA MET A 29 -1.30 -9.95 -13.81
C MET A 29 -1.34 -8.41 -13.81
N GLY A 30 -0.21 -7.76 -13.57
CA GLY A 30 -0.04 -6.31 -13.51
C GLY A 30 -0.17 -5.76 -12.09
N GLY A 31 0.53 -4.64 -11.83
CA GLY A 31 0.62 -4.03 -10.49
C GLY A 31 -0.73 -3.71 -9.82
N THR A 32 -1.77 -3.39 -10.61
CA THR A 32 -3.13 -3.21 -10.06
C THR A 32 -3.68 -4.48 -9.42
N CYS A 33 -3.47 -5.64 -10.04
CA CYS A 33 -3.88 -6.93 -9.49
C CYS A 33 -3.10 -7.26 -8.22
N ALA A 34 -1.81 -6.95 -8.16
CA ALA A 34 -1.00 -7.11 -6.95
C ALA A 34 -1.52 -6.24 -5.79
N VAL A 35 -1.80 -4.96 -6.05
CA VAL A 35 -2.38 -4.04 -5.05
C VAL A 35 -3.74 -4.52 -4.55
N LEU A 36 -4.63 -4.94 -5.46
CA LEU A 36 -5.94 -5.47 -5.06
C LEU A 36 -5.83 -6.75 -4.24
N THR A 37 -4.86 -7.60 -4.55
CA THR A 37 -4.58 -8.80 -3.77
C THR A 37 -4.15 -8.43 -2.35
N ALA A 38 -3.28 -7.43 -2.18
CA ALA A 38 -2.90 -6.93 -0.86
C ALA A 38 -4.12 -6.44 -0.06
N TYR A 39 -5.08 -5.77 -0.70
CA TYR A 39 -6.29 -5.28 -0.01
C TYR A 39 -7.20 -6.42 0.43
N LEU A 40 -7.35 -7.44 -0.42
CA LEU A 40 -8.10 -8.64 -0.05
C LEU A 40 -7.44 -9.36 1.13
N VAL A 41 -6.11 -9.46 1.15
CA VAL A 41 -5.38 -10.02 2.28
C VAL A 41 -5.61 -9.18 3.53
N ALA A 42 -5.51 -7.86 3.43
CA ALA A 42 -5.72 -6.96 4.56
C ALA A 42 -7.10 -7.16 5.20
N VAL A 43 -8.15 -7.16 4.39
CA VAL A 43 -9.53 -7.31 4.87
C VAL A 43 -9.83 -8.71 5.39
N ASN A 44 -9.37 -9.75 4.69
CA ASN A 44 -9.65 -11.13 5.12
C ASN A 44 -8.89 -11.56 6.38
N ASN A 45 -7.92 -10.75 6.83
CA ASN A 45 -7.11 -11.01 8.03
C ASN A 45 -7.28 -9.91 9.08
N ASP A 46 -8.34 -9.09 8.98
CA ASP A 46 -8.69 -8.05 9.96
C ASP A 46 -7.55 -7.07 10.27
N TYR A 47 -6.78 -6.66 9.25
CA TYR A 47 -5.75 -5.63 9.42
C TYR A 47 -6.40 -4.24 9.60
N ASP A 48 -6.01 -3.53 10.67
CA ASP A 48 -6.51 -2.18 10.95
C ASP A 48 -5.97 -1.10 9.99
N PHE A 49 -4.74 -1.32 9.51
CA PHE A 49 -4.01 -0.40 8.64
C PHE A 49 -3.26 -1.16 7.54
N LEU A 50 -3.19 -0.57 6.37
CA LEU A 50 -2.38 -1.04 5.25
C LEU A 50 -1.52 0.11 4.75
N VAL A 51 -0.23 -0.14 4.51
CA VAL A 51 0.69 0.79 3.84
C VAL A 51 1.18 0.14 2.55
N LYS A 52 1.06 0.86 1.42
CA LYS A 52 1.61 0.45 0.13
C LYS A 52 2.96 1.14 -0.12
N ILE A 53 3.97 0.40 -0.57
CA ILE A 53 5.27 0.94 -0.98
C ILE A 53 5.72 0.18 -2.23
N ASP A 54 6.25 0.89 -3.23
CA ASP A 54 6.82 0.26 -4.42
C ASP A 54 8.25 -0.26 -4.15
N ALA A 55 8.62 -1.38 -4.77
CA ALA A 55 9.86 -2.11 -4.49
C ALA A 55 11.10 -1.55 -5.21
N ASP A 56 10.98 -0.43 -5.92
CA ASP A 56 12.05 0.17 -6.73
C ASP A 56 13.00 1.10 -5.94
N GLY A 57 12.72 1.28 -4.65
CA GLY A 57 13.54 2.12 -3.75
C GLY A 57 13.34 3.63 -3.95
N GLN A 58 12.34 4.08 -4.70
CA GLN A 58 12.04 5.51 -4.84
C GLN A 58 11.44 6.12 -3.56
N HIS A 59 11.00 5.30 -2.62
CA HIS A 59 10.39 5.72 -1.37
C HIS A 59 11.40 5.74 -0.21
N ILE A 60 11.37 6.83 0.57
CA ILE A 60 12.11 6.96 1.82
C ILE A 60 11.33 6.22 2.91
N VAL A 61 11.84 5.08 3.37
CA VAL A 61 11.18 4.23 4.37
C VAL A 61 11.06 4.96 5.71
N GLU A 62 12.00 5.86 5.99
CA GLU A 62 12.03 6.71 7.18
C GLU A 62 10.86 7.70 7.24
N ASP A 63 10.19 7.97 6.11
CA ASP A 63 9.00 8.84 6.07
C ASP A 63 7.72 8.11 6.46
N ILE A 64 7.71 6.77 6.53
CA ILE A 64 6.51 6.01 6.88
C ILE A 64 5.89 6.53 8.19
N PRO A 65 6.62 6.66 9.33
CA PRO A 65 6.01 7.09 10.59
C PRO A 65 5.31 8.45 10.52
N ILE A 66 5.89 9.43 9.80
CA ILE A 66 5.26 10.75 9.67
C ILE A 66 4.01 10.68 8.78
N ILE A 67 4.02 9.82 7.75
CA ILE A 67 2.87 9.58 6.88
C ILE A 67 1.74 8.84 7.63
N LEU A 68 2.07 7.88 8.50
CA LEU A 68 1.06 7.14 9.26
C LEU A 68 0.40 7.98 10.35
N ARG A 69 1.11 8.97 10.89
CA ARG A 69 0.70 9.72 12.09
C ARG A 69 -0.75 10.24 12.03
N PRO A 70 -1.21 10.94 10.98
CA PRO A 70 -2.60 11.44 10.94
C PRO A 70 -3.65 10.33 11.05
N VAL A 71 -3.33 9.12 10.58
CA VAL A 71 -4.25 7.98 10.60
C VAL A 71 -4.23 7.28 11.97
N LEU A 72 -3.04 7.15 12.56
CA LEU A 72 -2.85 6.63 13.91
C LEU A 72 -3.47 7.53 14.99
N GLU A 73 -3.42 8.86 14.79
CA GLU A 73 -3.99 9.87 15.69
C GLU A 73 -5.49 10.10 15.46
N ASP A 74 -6.12 9.34 14.56
CA ASP A 74 -7.54 9.47 14.18
C ASP A 74 -7.93 10.83 13.58
N GLU A 75 -6.95 11.56 13.04
CA GLU A 75 -7.16 12.82 12.33
C GLU A 75 -7.56 12.59 10.87
N ALA A 76 -7.29 11.40 10.33
CA ALA A 76 -7.56 11.03 8.95
C ALA A 76 -7.85 9.53 8.78
N ASP A 77 -8.55 9.17 7.71
CA ASP A 77 -8.72 7.76 7.31
C ASP A 77 -7.69 7.36 6.26
N ILE A 78 -7.25 8.33 5.45
CA ILE A 78 -6.22 8.17 4.42
C ILE A 78 -5.15 9.25 4.58
N SER A 79 -3.88 8.86 4.42
CA SER A 79 -2.73 9.75 4.35
C SER A 79 -1.86 9.41 3.15
N ILE A 80 -1.49 10.44 2.38
CA ILE A 80 -0.69 10.35 1.15
C ILE A 80 0.49 11.32 1.26
N SER A 81 1.70 10.87 0.92
CA SER A 81 2.86 11.74 0.74
C SER A 81 3.02 12.19 -0.72
N SER A 82 3.50 13.43 -0.92
CA SER A 82 3.80 13.97 -2.24
C SER A 82 5.23 14.48 -2.31
N ILE A 83 6.04 13.93 -3.23
CA ILE A 83 7.40 14.43 -3.48
C ILE A 83 7.42 15.79 -4.19
N PHE A 84 6.34 16.16 -4.87
CA PHE A 84 6.22 17.42 -5.62
C PHE A 84 5.92 18.61 -4.71
N MET A 85 5.32 18.35 -3.55
CA MET A 85 5.13 19.33 -2.50
C MET A 85 6.00 18.88 -1.32
N LEU A 86 7.29 19.23 -1.35
CA LEU A 86 8.26 18.83 -0.31
C LEU A 86 7.66 19.00 1.10
N GLY A 87 7.50 17.89 1.82
CA GLY A 87 6.95 17.87 3.19
C GLY A 87 5.42 17.94 3.30
N TYR A 88 4.68 17.86 2.19
CA TYR A 88 3.22 17.82 2.20
C TYR A 88 2.70 16.41 2.42
N ILE A 89 1.90 16.28 3.48
CA ILE A 89 1.08 15.11 3.77
C ILE A 89 -0.35 15.54 3.51
N GLY A 90 -0.95 14.97 2.47
CA GLY A 90 -2.37 15.12 2.19
C GLY A 90 -3.14 14.10 3.02
N SER A 91 -4.17 14.54 3.73
CA SER A 91 -5.04 13.66 4.49
C SER A 91 -6.49 13.82 4.09
N VAL A 92 -7.22 12.71 4.09
CA VAL A 92 -8.65 12.67 3.79
C VAL A 92 -9.36 11.98 4.95
N ARG A 93 -10.34 12.68 5.53
CA ARG A 93 -11.35 12.10 6.43
C ARG A 93 -12.61 11.86 5.60
N THR A 94 -13.07 10.64 5.59
CA THR A 94 -14.28 10.22 4.91
C THR A 94 -15.42 10.17 5.90
N SER A 95 -16.62 10.59 5.49
CA SER A 95 -17.85 10.39 6.28
C SER A 95 -18.48 9.02 5.98
N LEU A 96 -17.73 8.12 5.35
CA LEU A 96 -18.19 6.85 4.85
C LEU A 96 -17.44 5.76 5.60
N ASP A 97 -18.17 4.81 6.18
CA ASP A 97 -17.60 3.58 6.74
C ASP A 97 -17.05 2.65 5.65
N THR A 98 -17.05 3.11 4.39
CA THR A 98 -16.65 2.33 3.22
C THR A 98 -15.81 3.14 2.24
N ILE A 99 -14.70 2.57 1.80
CA ILE A 99 -13.87 3.09 0.71
C ILE A 99 -13.99 2.20 -0.52
N SER A 100 -14.14 2.82 -1.69
CA SER A 100 -14.09 2.13 -2.98
C SER A 100 -12.69 2.23 -3.55
N VAL A 101 -12.03 1.08 -3.75
CA VAL A 101 -10.81 1.04 -4.54
C VAL A 101 -11.03 0.17 -5.77
N THR A 102 -10.78 0.77 -6.94
CA THR A 102 -10.99 0.16 -8.27
C THR A 102 -12.37 -0.52 -8.41
N GLY A 103 -13.42 0.06 -7.84
CA GLY A 103 -14.78 -0.46 -7.94
C GLY A 103 -15.16 -1.55 -6.94
N ARG A 104 -14.28 -1.91 -5.98
CA ARG A 104 -14.62 -2.76 -4.83
C ARG A 104 -14.77 -1.93 -3.57
N TRP A 105 -15.84 -2.20 -2.84
CA TRP A 105 -16.16 -1.54 -1.57
C TRP A 105 -15.57 -2.33 -0.41
N PHE A 106 -14.78 -1.65 0.41
CA PHE A 106 -14.23 -2.19 1.65
C PHE A 106 -14.89 -1.44 2.80
N LYS A 107 -15.41 -2.17 3.79
CA LYS A 107 -16.14 -1.63 4.94
C LYS A 107 -15.26 -1.74 6.18
N ASP A 108 -15.32 -0.73 7.06
CA ASP A 108 -14.72 -0.72 8.39
C ASP A 108 -13.18 -0.92 8.34
N GLY A 109 -12.42 0.16 8.18
CA GLY A 109 -10.95 0.14 8.20
C GLY A 109 -10.33 1.53 7.99
N LYS A 110 -9.13 1.76 8.52
CA LYS A 110 -8.35 2.97 8.25
C LYS A 110 -7.31 2.66 7.19
N TYR A 111 -7.41 3.28 6.02
CA TYR A 111 -6.67 2.87 4.84
C TYR A 111 -5.53 3.84 4.53
N ILE A 112 -4.28 3.39 4.67
CA ILE A 112 -3.13 4.25 4.35
C ILE A 112 -2.68 4.00 2.91
N PHE A 113 -3.25 4.77 2.00
CA PHE A 113 -2.79 4.78 0.61
C PHE A 113 -1.57 5.70 0.47
N VAL A 114 -0.36 5.15 0.46
CA VAL A 114 0.78 5.90 -0.09
C VAL A 114 0.77 5.69 -1.60
N VAL A 115 0.19 6.66 -2.32
CA VAL A 115 0.23 6.74 -3.79
C VAL A 115 1.14 7.90 -4.16
N ILE A 116 2.32 7.60 -4.68
CA ILE A 116 3.17 8.59 -5.37
C ILE A 116 3.17 8.18 -6.84
N PRO A 117 2.63 9.00 -7.77
CA PRO A 117 2.67 8.67 -9.18
C PRO A 117 4.11 8.73 -9.68
N HIS A 118 4.61 7.64 -10.27
CA HIS A 118 5.75 7.70 -11.18
C HIS A 118 5.25 8.00 -12.60
N PHE A 119 5.72 9.11 -13.18
CA PHE A 119 5.66 9.30 -14.62
C PHE A 119 6.90 8.65 -15.24
N SER A 120 6.66 7.62 -16.04
CA SER A 120 7.68 6.98 -16.88
C SER A 120 8.42 7.99 -17.75
N ARG A 121 9.71 7.76 -17.94
CA ARG A 121 10.28 7.78 -19.30
C ARG A 121 10.69 6.36 -19.68
#